data_AF-A0A8H6QWA0-F1
#
_entry.id   AF-A0A8H6QWA0-F1
#
_cell.length_a   1.000
_cell.length_b   1.000
_cell.length_c   1.000
_cell.angle_alpha   90.00
_cell.angle_beta   90.00
_cell.angle_gamma   90.00
#
_symmetry.space_group_name_H-M   'P 1'
#
loop_
_entity.id
_entity.type
_entity.pdbx_description
1 polymer ?
#
loop_
_entity_poly.entity_id
_entity_poly.type
_entity_poly.pdbx_seq_one_letter_code
_entity_poly.pdbx_strand_id
1 'polypeptide(L)'
;MPLPLVVADGQYFNKSEESSAPKEPIYEFSPWEFGTYDNSIYGSAPLQFLGSRFVNGVVPANETYGVDIAAQLRKLIPEISSQNAALGEVLSNAAEEYLGALSSTNSTVNGPAAYGPSPFYQYNKDSPPFAQDTRLTVVDGGEDGQNIPLNPLIQRKRNVDVIFAVDSGSDVAANWPNGTTMIATYERTLAGFANDTSSPDANTFVNLGLNSHPTFFGCNSSNLTAPAPLIVYLPNHPVTYMSNLALNESSSTPPGTTPSS
;
A
#
# COMPACT_ATOMS: atom_id res chain seq x y z
N MET A 1 -10.81 11.26 14.47
CA MET A 1 -10.41 9.98 13.85
C MET A 1 -9.00 10.17 13.29
N PRO A 2 -8.11 9.16 13.36
CA PRO A 2 -6.81 9.22 12.68
C PRO A 2 -6.99 9.31 11.16
N LEU A 3 -6.00 9.87 10.46
CA LEU A 3 -5.99 9.95 9.00
C LEU A 3 -5.70 8.56 8.42
N PRO A 4 -6.62 7.94 7.65
CA PRO A 4 -6.32 6.70 6.96
C PRO A 4 -5.35 6.95 5.80
N LEU A 5 -4.38 6.06 5.66
CA LEU A 5 -3.43 6.03 4.56
C LEU A 5 -3.39 4.61 4.03
N VAL A 6 -3.55 4.45 2.72
CA VAL A 6 -3.42 3.17 2.03
C VAL A 6 -2.19 3.25 1.13
N VAL A 7 -1.45 2.15 1.01
CA VAL A 7 -0.20 2.09 0.25
C VAL A 7 -0.35 1.13 -0.92
N ALA A 8 0.28 1.46 -2.05
CA ALA A 8 0.42 0.59 -3.20
C ALA A 8 1.80 0.78 -3.82
N ASP A 9 2.36 -0.29 -4.36
CA ASP A 9 3.67 -0.21 -5.02
C ASP A 9 3.50 0.04 -6.51
N GLY A 10 4.33 0.92 -7.05
CA GLY A 10 4.46 1.10 -8.48
C GLY A 10 5.16 -0.09 -9.11
N GLN A 11 4.81 -0.37 -10.37
CA GLN A 11 5.53 -1.34 -11.18
C GLN A 11 5.78 -0.75 -12.56
N TYR A 12 6.91 -1.10 -13.17
CA TYR A 12 7.19 -0.74 -14.55
C TYR A 12 6.26 -1.53 -15.49
N PHE A 13 5.67 -0.88 -16.49
CA PHE A 13 4.81 -1.57 -17.46
C PHE A 13 5.57 -2.69 -18.19
N ASN A 14 6.84 -2.43 -18.52
CA ASN A 14 7.75 -3.42 -19.04
C ASN A 14 8.58 -4.04 -17.90
N LYS A 15 8.25 -5.26 -17.47
CA LYS A 15 8.97 -5.97 -16.40
C LYS A 15 10.47 -6.18 -16.67
N SER A 16 10.92 -6.10 -17.93
CA SER A 16 12.35 -6.17 -18.26
C SER A 16 13.14 -4.91 -17.86
N GLU A 17 12.45 -3.84 -17.50
CA GLU A 17 13.02 -2.58 -16.99
C GLU A 17 12.98 -2.47 -15.47
N GLU A 18 12.42 -3.47 -14.80
CA GLU A 18 12.33 -3.56 -13.34
C GLU A 18 13.74 -3.76 -12.75
N SER A 19 14.07 -2.92 -11.76
CA SER A 19 15.40 -2.94 -11.15
C SER A 19 15.43 -4.02 -10.06
N SER A 20 16.58 -4.70 -9.88
CA SER A 20 16.77 -5.64 -8.77
C SER A 20 16.91 -4.98 -7.39
N ALA A 21 16.58 -3.69 -7.28
CA ALA A 21 16.74 -2.87 -6.10
C ALA A 21 15.48 -2.00 -5.97
N PRO A 22 14.97 -1.74 -4.75
CA PRO A 22 13.68 -1.09 -4.53
C PRO A 22 13.73 0.36 -5.00
N LYS A 23 13.40 0.59 -6.26
CA LYS A 23 13.42 1.91 -6.93
C LYS A 23 12.04 2.32 -7.40
N GLU A 24 11.12 1.38 -7.40
CA GLU A 24 9.73 1.57 -7.69
C GLU A 24 9.11 2.53 -6.68
N PRO A 25 8.31 3.51 -7.12
CA PRO A 25 7.66 4.45 -6.23
C PRO A 25 6.62 3.74 -5.38
N ILE A 26 6.60 4.05 -4.09
CA ILE A 26 5.52 3.70 -3.19
C ILE A 26 4.51 4.84 -3.24
N TYR A 27 3.30 4.52 -3.66
CA TYR A 27 2.19 5.45 -3.67
C TYR A 27 1.42 5.39 -2.35
N GLU A 28 0.91 6.54 -1.93
CA GLU A 28 -0.04 6.65 -0.83
C GLU A 28 -1.36 7.25 -1.30
N PHE A 29 -2.45 6.71 -0.76
CA PHE A 29 -3.79 7.25 -0.88
C PHE A 29 -4.20 7.82 0.48
N SER A 30 -4.56 9.08 0.51
CA SER A 30 -5.32 9.70 1.60
C SER A 30 -6.73 10.04 1.11
N PRO A 31 -7.67 10.47 1.98
CA PRO A 31 -8.98 10.93 1.55
C PRO A 31 -8.96 12.10 0.54
N TRP A 32 -7.83 12.79 0.39
CA TRP A 32 -7.73 14.01 -0.43
C TRP A 32 -6.77 13.89 -1.60
N GLU A 33 -5.75 13.04 -1.51
CA GLU A 33 -4.68 12.97 -2.49
C GLU A 33 -4.16 11.56 -2.71
N PHE A 34 -3.70 11.33 -3.92
CA PHE A 34 -2.92 10.17 -4.34
C PHE A 34 -1.56 10.66 -4.81
N GLY A 35 -0.48 10.14 -4.22
CA GLY A 35 0.85 10.71 -4.44
C GLY A 35 1.97 9.79 -4.02
N THR A 36 3.20 10.26 -4.20
CA THR A 36 4.40 9.61 -3.68
C THR A 36 5.43 10.64 -3.24
N TYR A 37 6.17 10.31 -2.18
CA TYR A 37 7.32 11.08 -1.71
C TYR A 37 8.64 10.56 -2.29
N ASP A 38 8.62 9.52 -3.14
CA ASP A 38 9.82 9.05 -3.81
C ASP A 38 10.30 10.06 -4.84
N ASN A 39 11.62 10.29 -4.88
CA ASN A 39 12.24 11.27 -5.77
C ASN A 39 11.99 10.99 -7.26
N SER A 40 11.61 9.75 -7.61
CA SER A 40 11.25 9.35 -8.97
C SER A 40 10.00 10.05 -9.50
N ILE A 41 9.16 10.63 -8.63
CA ILE A 41 8.00 11.44 -9.04
C ILE A 41 7.92 12.68 -8.17
N TYR A 42 7.93 12.49 -6.84
CA TYR A 42 7.82 13.52 -5.81
C TYR A 42 6.63 14.47 -6.03
N GLY A 43 5.43 13.90 -6.07
CA GLY A 43 4.22 14.64 -6.40
C GLY A 43 2.95 13.94 -5.98
N SER A 44 1.89 14.74 -5.85
CA SER A 44 0.55 14.29 -5.47
C SER A 44 -0.48 14.92 -6.39
N ALA A 45 -1.53 14.15 -6.70
CA ALA A 45 -2.72 14.62 -7.38
C ALA A 45 -3.93 14.53 -6.44
N PRO A 46 -4.88 15.48 -6.49
CA PRO A 46 -6.08 15.37 -5.68
C PRO A 46 -6.88 14.12 -6.06
N LEU A 47 -7.28 13.34 -5.06
CA LEU A 47 -7.94 12.04 -5.25
C LEU A 47 -9.21 12.16 -6.10
N GLN A 48 -9.96 13.26 -5.94
CA GLN A 48 -11.16 13.55 -6.73
C GLN A 48 -10.93 13.68 -8.24
N PHE A 49 -9.67 13.87 -8.66
CA PHE A 49 -9.29 13.96 -10.06
C PHE A 49 -8.59 12.70 -10.56
N LEU A 50 -8.38 11.71 -9.70
CA LEU A 50 -7.76 10.46 -10.10
C LEU A 50 -8.63 9.80 -11.20
N GLY A 51 -7.99 9.41 -12.31
CA GLY A 51 -8.68 8.93 -13.52
C GLY A 51 -9.01 10.02 -14.55
N SER A 52 -8.72 11.29 -14.25
CA SER A 52 -8.66 12.36 -15.28
C SER A 52 -7.35 12.25 -16.05
N ARG A 53 -7.28 12.80 -17.27
CA ARG A 53 -6.00 12.92 -17.96
C ARG A 53 -5.27 14.17 -17.49
N PHE A 54 -4.18 13.93 -16.78
CA PHE A 54 -3.22 14.96 -16.43
C PHE A 54 -2.19 15.10 -17.54
N VAL A 55 -1.74 16.33 -17.77
CA VAL A 55 -0.57 16.62 -18.58
C VAL A 55 0.25 17.67 -17.83
N ASN A 56 1.48 17.31 -17.47
CA ASN A 56 2.40 18.22 -16.78
C ASN A 56 1.79 18.81 -15.49
N GLY A 57 1.12 17.96 -14.71
CA GLY A 57 0.50 18.31 -13.42
C GLY A 57 -0.83 19.08 -13.52
N VAL A 58 -1.41 19.24 -14.72
CA VAL A 58 -2.66 19.98 -14.93
C VAL A 58 -3.69 19.10 -15.64
N VAL A 59 -4.95 19.16 -15.19
CA VAL A 59 -6.11 18.60 -15.91
C VAL A 59 -6.56 19.64 -16.95
N PRO A 60 -6.52 19.36 -18.26
CA PRO A 60 -6.94 20.31 -19.29
C PRO A 60 -8.43 20.69 -19.14
N ALA A 61 -8.76 21.96 -19.38
CA ALA A 61 -10.10 22.52 -19.11
C ALA A 61 -11.27 21.87 -19.88
N ASN A 62 -10.99 21.14 -20.96
CA ASN A 62 -11.99 20.49 -21.81
C ASN A 62 -12.16 18.99 -21.51
N GLU A 63 -11.60 18.48 -20.41
CA GLU A 63 -11.70 17.07 -20.05
C GLU A 63 -12.70 16.82 -18.94
N THR A 64 -13.41 15.69 -19.06
CA THR A 64 -14.27 15.18 -17.99
C THR A 64 -13.38 14.66 -16.87
N TYR A 65 -13.59 15.15 -15.66
CA TYR A 65 -12.90 14.63 -14.48
C TYR A 65 -13.12 13.11 -14.35
N GLY A 66 -12.08 12.39 -13.92
CA GLY A 66 -12.14 11.00 -13.55
C GLY A 66 -13.29 10.81 -12.57
N VAL A 67 -14.35 10.15 -13.03
CA VAL A 67 -15.49 9.82 -12.18
C VAL A 67 -15.18 8.44 -11.62
N ASP A 68 -15.27 8.29 -10.31
CA ASP A 68 -15.32 6.99 -9.64
C ASP A 68 -16.21 6.04 -10.47
N ILE A 69 -15.69 4.87 -10.86
CA ILE A 69 -16.45 3.89 -11.66
C ILE A 69 -17.79 3.58 -11.01
N ALA A 70 -17.84 3.50 -9.68
CA ALA A 70 -19.09 3.29 -8.95
C ALA A 70 -20.01 4.52 -9.04
N ALA A 71 -19.48 5.74 -8.94
CA ALA A 71 -20.24 6.97 -9.13
C ALA A 71 -20.74 7.13 -10.58
N GLN A 72 -19.94 6.72 -11.58
CA GLN A 72 -20.28 6.78 -12.99
C GLN A 72 -21.35 5.72 -13.34
N LEU A 73 -21.20 4.49 -12.84
CA LEU A 73 -22.21 3.44 -12.93
C LEU A 73 -23.53 3.88 -12.26
N ARG A 74 -23.49 4.37 -11.01
CA ARG A 74 -24.68 4.89 -10.31
C ARG A 74 -25.38 6.02 -11.08
N LYS A 75 -24.62 6.86 -11.81
CA LYS A 75 -25.18 7.95 -12.61
C LYS A 75 -25.82 7.45 -13.91
N LEU A 76 -25.28 6.41 -14.54
CA LEU A 76 -25.77 5.87 -15.82
C LEU A 76 -26.92 4.87 -15.66
N ILE A 77 -26.98 4.16 -14.53
CA ILE A 77 -28.01 3.15 -14.25
C ILE A 77 -29.44 3.70 -14.40
N PRO A 78 -29.82 4.89 -13.88
CA PRO A 78 -31.17 5.43 -14.06
C PRO A 78 -31.55 5.67 -15.51
N GLU A 79 -30.60 6.15 -16.32
CA GLU A 79 -30.81 6.45 -17.74
C GLU A 79 -30.98 5.17 -18.56
N ILE A 80 -30.15 4.15 -18.31
CA ILE A 80 -30.27 2.84 -18.95
C ILE A 80 -31.54 2.11 -18.51
N SER A 81 -31.90 2.19 -17.22
CA SER A 81 -33.13 1.56 -16.69
C SER A 81 -34.39 2.14 -17.31
N SER A 82 -34.37 3.42 -17.67
CA SER A 82 -35.49 4.08 -18.36
C SER A 82 -35.69 3.59 -19.80
N GLN A 83 -34.63 3.10 -20.45
CA GLN A 83 -34.65 2.58 -21.82
C GLN A 83 -34.84 1.05 -21.85
N ASN A 84 -34.25 0.35 -20.88
CA ASN A 84 -34.35 -1.10 -20.74
C ASN A 84 -34.21 -1.50 -19.26
N ALA A 85 -35.36 -1.75 -18.62
CA ALA A 85 -35.43 -2.08 -17.20
C ALA A 85 -34.62 -3.34 -16.84
N ALA A 86 -34.62 -4.38 -17.69
CA ALA A 86 -33.88 -5.61 -17.43
C ALA A 86 -32.36 -5.40 -17.46
N LEU A 87 -31.86 -4.57 -18.38
CA LEU A 87 -30.43 -4.24 -18.45
C LEU A 87 -30.00 -3.35 -17.28
N GLY A 88 -30.86 -2.42 -16.86
CA GLY A 88 -30.66 -1.56 -15.70
C GLY A 88 -30.57 -2.32 -14.37
N GLU A 89 -31.39 -3.36 -14.20
CA GLU A 89 -31.35 -4.25 -13.04
C GLU A 89 -30.04 -5.06 -13.00
N VAL A 90 -29.60 -5.61 -14.13
CA VAL A 90 -28.31 -6.33 -14.23
C VAL A 90 -27.13 -5.41 -13.88
N LEU A 91 -27.12 -4.18 -14.39
CA LEU A 91 -26.07 -3.20 -14.08
C LEU A 91 -26.11 -2.73 -12.62
N SER A 92 -27.29 -2.66 -12.00
CA SER A 92 -27.44 -2.31 -10.58
C SER A 92 -26.86 -3.41 -9.70
N ASN A 93 -27.20 -4.67 -9.97
CA ASN A 93 -26.66 -5.82 -9.25
C ASN A 93 -25.13 -5.92 -9.44
N ALA A 94 -24.63 -5.71 -10.66
CA ALA A 94 -23.18 -5.71 -10.93
C ALA A 94 -22.45 -4.54 -10.23
N ALA A 95 -23.08 -3.38 -10.09
CA ALA A 95 -22.52 -2.25 -9.36
C ALA A 95 -22.52 -2.49 -7.84
N GLU A 96 -23.57 -3.09 -7.29
CA GLU A 96 -23.61 -3.52 -5.89
C GLU A 96 -22.61 -4.64 -5.60
N GLU A 97 -22.45 -5.59 -6.52
CA GLU A 97 -21.44 -6.64 -6.44
C GLU A 97 -20.02 -6.08 -6.56
N TYR A 98 -19.77 -5.11 -7.45
CA TYR A 98 -18.49 -4.40 -7.55
C TYR A 98 -18.16 -3.61 -6.27
N LEU A 99 -19.15 -2.93 -5.69
CA LEU A 99 -19.00 -2.25 -4.40
C LEU A 99 -18.82 -3.25 -3.24
N GLY A 100 -19.49 -4.39 -3.31
CA GLY A 100 -19.31 -5.52 -2.40
C GLY A 100 -17.93 -6.17 -2.55
N ALA A 101 -17.38 -6.23 -3.76
CA ALA A 101 -16.04 -6.70 -4.08
C ALA A 101 -14.96 -5.71 -3.61
N LEU A 102 -15.21 -4.39 -3.67
CA LEU A 102 -14.36 -3.41 -3.01
C LEU A 102 -14.37 -3.56 -1.47
N SER A 103 -15.43 -4.15 -0.91
CA SER A 103 -15.54 -4.47 0.53
C SER A 103 -15.11 -5.88 0.91
N SER A 104 -14.85 -6.76 -0.07
CA SER A 104 -14.45 -8.14 0.16
C SER A 104 -13.11 -8.40 -0.51
N THR A 105 -12.13 -8.79 0.30
CA THR A 105 -10.75 -9.13 -0.07
C THR A 105 -10.63 -10.39 -0.96
N ASN A 106 -11.65 -10.71 -1.76
CA ASN A 106 -11.79 -11.96 -2.49
C ASN A 106 -11.72 -11.76 -4.02
N SER A 107 -10.76 -10.96 -4.47
CA SER A 107 -10.42 -10.86 -5.89
C SER A 107 -9.55 -12.05 -6.30
N THR A 108 -9.99 -12.83 -7.28
CA THR A 108 -9.18 -13.87 -7.97
C THR A 108 -8.26 -13.28 -9.05
N VAL A 109 -8.27 -11.95 -9.23
CA VAL A 109 -7.41 -11.25 -10.18
C VAL A 109 -6.04 -11.06 -9.54
N ASN A 110 -5.13 -11.99 -9.83
CA ASN A 110 -3.71 -11.84 -9.52
C ASN A 110 -3.02 -11.07 -10.64
N GLY A 111 -2.34 -10.00 -10.29
CA GLY A 111 -1.51 -9.22 -11.22
C GLY A 111 -1.66 -7.72 -11.03
N PRO A 112 -0.79 -6.94 -11.70
CA PRO A 112 -0.81 -5.49 -11.58
C PRO A 112 -2.11 -4.88 -12.10
N ALA A 113 -2.62 -3.91 -11.35
CA ALA A 113 -3.70 -3.05 -11.79
C ALA A 113 -3.13 -1.90 -12.63
N ALA A 114 -3.53 -1.86 -13.90
CA ALA A 114 -3.17 -0.75 -14.79
C ALA A 114 -4.19 0.40 -14.62
N TYR A 115 -3.88 1.36 -13.77
CA TYR A 115 -4.65 2.57 -13.56
C TYR A 115 -4.39 3.60 -14.68
N GLY A 116 -5.44 4.06 -15.37
CA GLY A 116 -5.31 5.00 -16.47
C GLY A 116 -6.43 6.02 -16.49
N PRO A 117 -6.14 7.31 -16.76
CA PRO A 117 -4.82 7.88 -17.09
C PRO A 117 -3.91 8.11 -15.87
N SER A 118 -2.59 8.14 -16.09
CA SER A 118 -1.59 8.48 -15.06
C SER A 118 -1.70 9.96 -14.67
N PRO A 119 -1.87 10.30 -13.37
CA PRO A 119 -1.80 11.67 -12.90
C PRO A 119 -0.40 12.31 -13.03
N PHE A 120 0.64 11.48 -13.19
CA PHE A 120 2.03 11.92 -13.28
C PHE A 120 2.54 12.01 -14.72
N TYR A 121 1.67 11.84 -15.72
CA TYR A 121 2.07 11.96 -17.12
C TYR A 121 2.63 13.37 -17.41
N GLN A 122 3.88 13.38 -17.88
CA GLN A 122 4.72 14.57 -18.12
C GLN A 122 4.95 15.45 -16.89
N TYR A 123 4.63 14.98 -15.68
CA TYR A 123 5.01 15.63 -14.44
C TYR A 123 6.48 15.32 -14.12
N ASN A 124 7.25 16.32 -13.69
CA ASN A 124 8.67 16.16 -13.35
C ASN A 124 9.47 15.40 -14.44
N LYS A 125 9.53 15.98 -15.65
CA LYS A 125 10.02 15.33 -16.89
C LYS A 125 11.46 14.80 -16.83
N ASP A 126 12.24 15.29 -15.89
CA ASP A 126 13.63 14.84 -15.64
C ASP A 126 13.68 13.49 -14.90
N SER A 127 12.52 12.95 -14.50
CA SER A 127 12.38 11.69 -13.77
C SER A 127 11.71 10.59 -14.61
N PRO A 128 12.42 10.02 -15.60
CA PRO A 128 11.94 8.86 -16.35
C PRO A 128 11.92 7.59 -15.48
N PRO A 129 11.07 6.59 -15.80
CA PRO A 129 10.12 6.55 -16.93
C PRO A 129 8.68 6.98 -16.58
N PHE A 130 8.35 7.17 -15.31
CA PHE A 130 6.95 7.44 -14.88
C PHE A 130 6.36 8.71 -15.51
N ALA A 131 7.19 9.71 -15.78
CA ALA A 131 6.77 10.92 -16.49
C ALA A 131 6.42 10.67 -17.98
N GLN A 132 6.84 9.55 -18.56
CA GLN A 132 6.57 9.18 -19.97
C GLN A 132 5.36 8.24 -20.09
N ASP A 133 4.98 7.58 -19.00
CA ASP A 133 3.89 6.62 -18.98
C ASP A 133 2.52 7.30 -18.88
N THR A 134 1.64 6.96 -19.83
CA THR A 134 0.26 7.45 -19.87
C THR A 134 -0.67 6.71 -18.90
N ARG A 135 -0.20 5.61 -18.32
CA ARG A 135 -0.91 4.77 -17.35
C ARG A 135 0.04 4.39 -16.23
N LEU A 136 -0.49 4.29 -15.01
CA LEU A 136 0.22 3.73 -13.88
C LEU A 136 -0.06 2.25 -13.79
N THR A 137 0.98 1.47 -13.56
CA THR A 137 0.87 0.06 -13.19
C THR A 137 1.16 0.01 -11.70
N VAL A 138 0.20 -0.47 -10.91
CA VAL A 138 0.32 -0.58 -9.45
C VAL A 138 0.00 -1.99 -8.99
N VAL A 139 0.63 -2.42 -7.91
CA VAL A 139 0.39 -3.71 -7.24
C VAL A 139 0.08 -3.46 -5.76
N ASP A 140 -0.19 -4.54 -5.02
CA ASP A 140 -0.35 -4.48 -3.57
C ASP A 140 0.92 -3.91 -2.91
N GLY A 141 0.76 -3.06 -1.89
CA GLY A 141 1.87 -2.38 -1.21
C GLY A 141 2.76 -3.30 -0.33
N GLY A 142 2.44 -4.59 -0.25
CA GLY A 142 3.31 -5.60 0.36
C GLY A 142 4.25 -6.31 -0.63
N GLU A 143 4.09 -6.10 -1.94
CA GLU A 143 4.82 -6.86 -2.98
C GLU A 143 6.33 -6.55 -2.99
N ASP A 144 6.76 -5.40 -2.48
CA ASP A 144 8.17 -5.07 -2.28
C ASP A 144 8.77 -5.58 -0.94
N GLY A 145 7.99 -6.36 -0.17
CA GLY A 145 8.36 -6.91 1.13
C GLY A 145 8.04 -5.98 2.31
N GLN A 146 7.57 -4.75 2.08
CA GLN A 146 7.16 -3.81 3.13
C GLN A 146 5.69 -3.98 3.55
N ASN A 147 5.33 -5.18 3.99
CA ASN A 147 4.00 -5.51 4.51
C ASN A 147 3.48 -4.58 5.63
N ILE A 148 4.36 -3.90 6.37
CA ILE A 148 3.98 -2.81 7.27
C ILE A 148 4.13 -1.46 6.55
N PRO A 149 3.06 -0.66 6.40
CA PRO A 149 3.08 0.58 5.62
C PRO A 149 3.76 1.73 6.38
N LEU A 150 5.08 1.60 6.60
CA LEU A 150 5.90 2.59 7.32
C LEU A 150 6.26 3.80 6.44
N ASN A 151 6.38 3.60 5.12
CA ASN A 151 6.86 4.64 4.22
C ASN A 151 6.09 5.98 4.32
N PRO A 152 4.74 6.02 4.39
CA PRO A 152 4.01 7.27 4.61
C PRO A 152 4.33 7.96 5.95
N LEU A 153 4.65 7.19 7.00
CA LEU A 153 4.78 7.69 8.36
C LEU A 153 6.20 8.17 8.69
N ILE A 154 7.22 7.60 8.05
CA ILE A 154 8.63 7.98 8.24
C ILE A 154 9.01 9.25 7.47
N GLN A 155 8.08 9.83 6.70
CA GLN A 155 8.31 11.07 5.97
C GLN A 155 8.56 12.22 6.95
N ARG A 156 9.75 12.84 6.87
CA ARG A 156 10.16 13.95 7.76
C ARG A 156 9.13 15.08 7.80
N LYS A 157 8.49 15.39 6.67
CA LYS A 157 7.47 16.44 6.57
C LYS A 157 6.25 16.21 7.46
N ARG A 158 6.00 14.97 7.90
CA ARG A 158 4.87 14.63 8.75
C ARG A 158 5.16 14.75 10.24
N ASN A 159 6.42 14.97 10.63
CA ASN A 159 6.84 15.16 12.03
C ASN A 159 6.23 14.11 12.97
N VAL A 160 6.23 12.83 12.56
CA VAL A 160 5.73 11.75 13.40
C VAL A 160 6.75 11.47 14.50
N ASP A 161 6.31 11.49 15.75
CA ASP A 161 7.16 11.21 16.90
C ASP A 161 7.27 9.71 17.21
N VAL A 162 6.14 9.00 17.12
CA VAL A 162 6.03 7.58 17.48
C VAL A 162 5.17 6.84 16.46
N ILE A 163 5.65 5.66 16.03
CA ILE A 163 4.91 4.74 15.15
C ILE A 163 4.70 3.42 15.90
N PHE A 164 3.47 2.92 15.90
CA PHE A 164 3.16 1.56 16.34
C PHE A 164 3.08 0.67 15.10
N ALA A 165 4.13 -0.12 14.87
CA ALA A 165 4.25 -1.03 13.75
C ALA A 165 3.69 -2.40 14.14
N VAL A 166 2.48 -2.72 13.68
CA VAL A 166 1.83 -4.01 13.96
C VAL A 166 2.17 -4.98 12.85
N ASP A 167 2.83 -6.09 13.19
CA ASP A 167 3.28 -7.08 12.22
C ASP A 167 2.48 -8.36 12.35
N SER A 168 1.60 -8.61 11.38
CA SER A 168 0.86 -9.86 11.24
C SER A 168 1.43 -10.77 10.15
N GLY A 169 2.68 -10.56 9.76
CA GLY A 169 3.39 -11.33 8.74
C GLY A 169 3.55 -12.81 9.07
N SER A 170 3.78 -13.60 8.03
CA SER A 170 3.91 -15.06 8.07
C SER A 170 5.22 -15.51 7.42
N ASP A 171 6.36 -14.99 7.90
CA ASP A 171 7.66 -15.06 7.21
C ASP A 171 8.48 -16.33 7.50
N VAL A 172 8.18 -17.08 8.57
CA VAL A 172 8.83 -18.36 8.89
C VAL A 172 7.96 -19.56 8.55
N ALA A 173 8.54 -20.76 8.53
CA ALA A 173 7.84 -22.03 8.29
C ALA A 173 6.66 -22.32 9.25
N ALA A 174 6.54 -21.55 10.34
CA ALA A 174 5.44 -21.59 11.29
C ALA A 174 4.51 -20.37 11.22
N ASN A 175 4.52 -19.59 10.13
CA ASN A 175 3.66 -18.41 9.90
C ASN A 175 3.77 -17.31 10.97
N TRP A 176 4.98 -17.05 11.47
CA TRP A 176 5.25 -15.93 12.38
C TRP A 176 6.14 -14.87 11.72
N PRO A 177 6.08 -13.60 12.14
CA PRO A 177 7.00 -12.57 11.69
C PRO A 177 8.45 -12.87 12.09
N ASN A 178 9.41 -12.57 11.23
CA ASN A 178 10.84 -12.61 11.54
C ASN A 178 11.53 -11.24 11.40
N GLY A 179 10.77 -10.18 11.14
CA GLY A 179 11.28 -8.82 10.96
C GLY A 179 11.76 -8.50 9.54
N THR A 180 11.61 -9.39 8.55
CA THR A 180 11.89 -9.12 7.12
C THR A 180 11.30 -7.81 6.64
N THR A 181 10.05 -7.51 7.00
CA THR A 181 9.36 -6.27 6.58
C THR A 181 10.01 -5.00 7.14
N MET A 182 10.49 -5.05 8.39
CA MET A 182 11.23 -3.96 9.03
C MET A 182 12.58 -3.75 8.34
N ILE A 183 13.25 -4.85 7.98
CA ILE A 183 14.54 -4.85 7.27
C ILE A 183 14.37 -4.30 5.85
N ALA A 184 13.34 -4.74 5.11
CA ALA A 184 13.03 -4.25 3.76
C ALA A 184 12.77 -2.74 3.76
N THR A 185 11.95 -2.25 4.70
CA THR A 185 11.70 -0.81 4.87
C THR A 185 13.00 -0.08 5.14
N TYR A 186 13.82 -0.61 6.03
CA TYR A 186 15.09 0.00 6.39
C TYR A 186 16.06 0.06 5.21
N GLU A 187 16.24 -1.04 4.48
CA GLU A 187 17.10 -1.09 3.28
C GLU A 187 16.64 -0.09 2.22
N ARG A 188 15.33 0.10 2.05
CA ARG A 188 14.78 1.15 1.18
C ARG A 188 15.19 2.55 1.65
N THR A 189 15.17 2.84 2.95
CA THR A 189 15.65 4.14 3.45
C THR A 189 17.13 4.38 3.18
N LEU A 190 17.95 3.32 3.19
CA LEU A 190 19.37 3.40 2.81
C LEU A 190 19.54 3.69 1.33
N ALA A 191 18.72 3.09 0.47
CA ALA A 191 18.73 3.28 -0.98
C ALA A 191 18.48 4.73 -1.42
N GLY A 192 17.95 5.58 -0.53
CA GLY A 192 17.73 7.01 -0.77
C GLY A 192 18.51 8.00 0.11
N PHE A 193 18.89 7.66 1.36
CA PHE A 193 19.36 8.68 2.32
C PHE A 193 20.33 8.26 3.43
N ALA A 194 20.87 7.04 3.50
CA ALA A 194 21.82 6.71 4.58
C ALA A 194 22.90 5.72 4.17
N ASN A 195 24.15 6.11 4.45
CA ASN A 195 25.36 5.39 4.07
C ASN A 195 26.03 4.68 5.26
N ASP A 196 25.40 4.57 6.46
CA ASP A 196 26.20 4.20 7.64
C ASP A 196 25.48 3.52 8.82
N THR A 197 24.41 2.77 8.57
CA THR A 197 23.84 1.90 9.62
C THR A 197 23.55 0.52 9.04
N SER A 198 23.99 -0.54 9.72
CA SER A 198 23.64 -1.93 9.38
C SER A 198 22.35 -2.31 10.11
N SER A 199 21.29 -2.68 9.39
CA SER A 199 20.15 -3.36 10.03
C SER A 199 20.55 -4.80 10.38
N PRO A 200 20.08 -5.35 11.52
CA PRO A 200 20.17 -6.78 11.74
C PRO A 200 19.49 -7.52 10.58
N ASP A 201 20.10 -8.62 10.12
CA ASP A 201 19.43 -9.56 9.22
C ASP A 201 18.32 -10.33 9.97
N ALA A 202 17.46 -11.03 9.24
CA ALA A 202 16.32 -11.75 9.82
C ALA A 202 16.73 -12.81 10.86
N ASN A 203 17.87 -13.49 10.68
CA ASN A 203 18.34 -14.45 11.69
C ASN A 203 18.78 -13.72 12.96
N THR A 204 19.48 -12.59 12.83
CA THR A 204 19.84 -11.75 13.96
C THR A 204 18.59 -11.22 14.68
N PHE A 205 17.57 -10.78 13.94
CA PHE A 205 16.30 -10.28 14.48
C PHE A 205 15.61 -11.34 15.35
N VAL A 206 15.53 -12.58 14.86
CA VAL A 206 14.95 -13.72 15.59
C VAL A 206 15.82 -14.15 16.76
N ASN A 207 17.14 -14.27 16.58
CA ASN A 207 18.06 -14.72 17.63
C ASN A 207 18.14 -13.76 18.83
N LEU A 208 17.93 -12.47 18.58
CA LEU A 208 17.81 -11.45 19.63
C LEU A 208 16.42 -11.42 20.29
N GLY A 209 15.47 -12.21 19.80
CA GLY A 209 14.11 -12.28 20.32
C GLY A 209 13.23 -11.08 19.97
N LEU A 210 13.64 -10.23 19.01
CA LEU A 210 12.93 -8.99 18.69
C LEU A 210 11.53 -9.23 18.08
N ASN A 211 11.30 -10.44 17.54
CA ASN A 211 10.01 -10.90 17.04
C ASN A 211 9.16 -11.62 18.11
N SER A 212 9.59 -11.66 19.37
CA SER A 212 8.90 -12.38 20.44
C SER A 212 8.17 -11.50 21.46
N HIS A 213 8.40 -10.19 21.40
CA HIS A 213 7.80 -9.20 22.28
C HIS A 213 7.83 -7.81 21.63
N PRO A 214 7.10 -6.81 22.18
CA PRO A 214 7.23 -5.43 21.76
C PRO A 214 8.70 -4.97 21.79
N THR A 215 9.17 -4.36 20.70
CA THR A 215 10.55 -3.91 20.54
C THR A 215 10.59 -2.45 20.09
N PHE A 216 11.50 -1.66 20.64
CA PHE A 216 11.63 -0.23 20.36
C PHE A 216 12.86 0.03 19.48
N PHE A 217 12.65 0.65 18.32
CA PHE A 217 13.71 1.06 17.39
C PHE A 217 13.82 2.58 17.31
N GLY A 218 15.04 3.10 17.13
CA GLY A 218 15.29 4.55 17.03
C GLY A 218 15.55 5.26 18.37
N CYS A 219 15.75 4.53 19.47
CA CYS A 219 15.97 5.09 20.80
C CYS A 219 17.26 5.91 20.96
N ASN A 220 18.28 5.67 20.12
CA ASN A 220 19.56 6.37 20.21
C ASN A 220 19.60 7.58 19.26
N SER A 221 19.05 8.70 19.72
CA SER A 221 19.03 9.96 18.97
C SER A 221 20.42 10.51 18.66
N SER A 222 21.45 10.12 19.42
CA SER A 222 22.83 10.58 19.19
C SER A 222 23.47 9.95 17.96
N ASN A 223 22.94 8.83 17.46
CA ASN A 223 23.40 8.15 16.25
C ASN A 223 22.61 8.54 14.99
N LEU A 224 21.64 9.46 15.11
CA LEU A 224 20.80 9.87 14.00
C LEU A 224 21.32 11.18 13.38
N THR A 225 21.48 11.20 12.06
CA THR A 225 21.86 12.41 11.31
C THR A 225 20.71 13.41 11.16
N ALA A 226 19.47 12.97 11.43
CA ALA A 226 18.26 13.79 11.42
C ALA A 226 17.21 13.19 12.39
N PRO A 227 16.23 14.00 12.85
CA PRO A 227 15.11 13.48 13.62
C PRO A 227 14.40 12.34 12.88
N ALA A 228 14.12 11.26 13.59
CA ALA A 228 13.37 10.10 13.11
C ALA A 228 12.38 9.65 14.20
N PRO A 229 11.24 9.04 13.81
CA PRO A 229 10.27 8.52 14.77
C PRO A 229 10.84 7.37 15.61
N LEU A 230 10.38 7.26 16.84
CA LEU A 230 10.50 6.04 17.63
C LEU A 230 9.52 5.00 17.08
N ILE A 231 10.01 3.82 16.70
CA ILE A 231 9.15 2.74 16.21
C ILE A 231 8.95 1.73 17.33
N VAL A 232 7.69 1.52 17.72
CA VAL A 232 7.25 0.45 18.61
C VAL A 232 6.75 -0.70 17.73
N TYR A 233 7.59 -1.70 17.53
CA TYR A 233 7.29 -2.90 16.76
C TYR A 233 6.53 -3.90 17.63
N LEU A 234 5.39 -4.36 17.12
CA LEU A 234 4.44 -5.23 17.78
C LEU A 234 4.23 -6.47 16.91
N PRO A 235 5.06 -7.52 17.09
CA PRO A 235 4.95 -8.74 16.32
C PRO A 235 3.74 -9.57 16.77
N ASN A 236 3.08 -10.20 15.81
CA ASN A 236 2.25 -11.36 16.08
C ASN A 236 3.13 -12.46 16.68
N HIS A 237 2.86 -12.84 17.93
CA HIS A 237 3.61 -13.86 18.64
C HIS A 237 2.68 -14.56 19.63
N PRO A 238 2.81 -15.88 19.85
CA PRO A 238 1.90 -16.60 20.71
C PRO A 238 2.14 -16.24 22.19
N VAL A 239 1.26 -15.42 22.75
CA VAL A 239 1.25 -15.10 24.20
C VAL A 239 0.25 -15.99 24.92
N THR A 240 -1.00 -16.02 24.44
CA THR A 240 -2.10 -16.80 25.04
C THR A 240 -2.69 -17.86 24.11
N TYR A 241 -2.59 -17.66 22.79
CA TYR A 241 -3.03 -18.61 21.77
C TYR A 241 -2.18 -18.49 20.50
N MET A 242 -2.29 -19.48 19.62
CA MET A 242 -1.63 -19.51 18.32
C MET A 242 -2.51 -18.76 17.30
N SER A 243 -2.01 -17.64 16.78
CA SER A 243 -2.66 -16.72 15.83
C SER A 243 -1.97 -16.69 14.46
N ASN A 244 -1.13 -17.68 14.17
CA ASN A 244 -0.32 -17.82 12.96
C ASN A 244 -1.11 -18.45 11.80
N LEU A 245 -2.24 -17.83 11.46
CA LEU A 245 -3.10 -18.24 10.36
C LEU A 245 -2.42 -17.97 9.01
N ALA A 246 -2.63 -18.84 8.04
CA ALA A 246 -2.13 -18.62 6.68
C ALA A 246 -3.00 -17.60 5.93
N LEU A 247 -2.42 -16.90 4.95
CA LEU A 247 -3.11 -15.89 4.14
C LEU A 247 -4.39 -16.40 3.47
N ASN A 248 -4.48 -17.70 3.18
CA ASN A 248 -5.63 -18.31 2.52
C ASN A 248 -6.65 -18.96 3.49
N GLU A 249 -6.42 -18.86 4.80
CA GLU A 249 -7.34 -19.40 5.81
C GLU A 249 -8.43 -18.37 6.14
N SER A 250 -9.64 -18.62 5.61
CA SER A 250 -10.80 -17.72 5.79
C SER A 250 -11.67 -18.05 7.01
N SER A 251 -11.36 -19.12 7.76
CA SER A 251 -12.08 -19.46 8.99
C SER A 251 -11.11 -19.68 10.15
N SER A 252 -11.19 -18.79 11.13
CA SER A 252 -10.57 -18.98 12.44
C SER A 252 -11.63 -19.50 13.40
N THR A 253 -11.57 -20.77 13.79
CA THR A 253 -12.37 -21.26 14.92
C THR A 253 -11.85 -20.62 16.20
N PRO A 254 -12.68 -19.89 16.97
CA PRO A 254 -12.26 -19.37 18.26
C PRO A 254 -11.84 -20.54 19.17
N PRO A 255 -10.74 -20.44 19.93
CA PRO A 255 -10.37 -21.48 20.88
C PRO A 255 -11.45 -21.58 21.97
N GLY A 256 -12.15 -22.72 22.07
CA GLY A 256 -13.09 -23.01 23.15
C GLY A 256 -14.45 -23.60 22.74
N THR A 257 -14.79 -23.67 21.46
CA THR A 257 -16.01 -24.37 21.02
C THR A 257 -15.70 -25.83 20.69
N THR A 258 -15.51 -26.67 21.71
CA THR A 258 -15.76 -28.11 21.55
C THR A 258 -17.24 -28.27 21.24
N PRO A 259 -17.64 -28.97 20.15
CA PRO A 259 -19.03 -29.33 19.96
C PRO A 259 -19.42 -30.22 21.15
N SER A 260 -20.41 -29.81 21.94
CA SER A 260 -21.05 -30.72 22.87
C SER A 260 -21.69 -31.84 22.04
N SER A 261 -21.14 -33.05 22.19
CA SER A 261 -21.71 -34.29 21.64
C SER A 261 -23.11 -34.56 22.17
#